data_AF-A0A1L7TY74-F1
#
_entry.id   AF-A0A1L7TY74-F1
#
_cell.length_a   1.000
_cell.length_b   1.000
_cell.length_c   1.000
_cell.angle_alpha   90.00
_cell.angle_beta   90.00
_cell.angle_gamma   90.00
#
_symmetry.space_group_name_H-M   'P 1'
#
loop_
_entity.id
_entity.type
_entity.pdbx_description
1 polymer ?
#
loop_
_entity_poly.entity_id
_entity_poly.type
_entity_poly.pdbx_seq_one_letter_code
_entity_poly.pdbx_strand_id
1 'polypeptide(L)'
;MYNRYVETGRVHFIRQHSLDAAQQHKAQWDDLVTPRSLGLILKSITTEYKFPLEFPDHITVLYKLLEAPTNESTSLKMEAWILSEQYRRLAARCIDDTAIYDYTTAKKTVLKPFMVEKFQQTFSMQQANQKKYTDQAKQAIEAAKELQIKYT
;
A
#
# COMPACT_ATOMS: atom_id res chain seq x y z
N MET A 1 -8.52 -13.74 -8.40
CA MET A 1 -7.73 -12.81 -9.25
C MET A 1 -7.29 -11.56 -8.49
N TYR A 2 -8.19 -10.77 -7.88
CA TYR A 2 -7.85 -9.53 -7.17
C TYR A 2 -6.73 -9.67 -6.12
N ASN A 3 -6.76 -10.69 -5.26
CA ASN A 3 -5.70 -10.94 -4.28
C ASN A 3 -4.31 -11.13 -4.92
N ARG A 4 -4.23 -11.61 -6.16
CA ARG A 4 -2.97 -11.76 -6.90
C ARG A 4 -2.41 -10.42 -7.37
N TYR A 5 -3.30 -9.53 -7.81
CA TYR A 5 -2.93 -8.15 -8.14
C TYR A 5 -2.42 -7.43 -6.89
N VAL A 6 -3.10 -7.64 -5.78
CA VAL A 6 -2.74 -7.12 -4.46
C VAL A 6 -1.38 -7.67 -4.00
N GLU A 7 -1.13 -8.99 -4.11
CA GLU A 7 0.19 -9.58 -3.85
C GLU A 7 1.30 -8.87 -4.65
N THR A 8 1.08 -8.69 -5.96
CA THR A 8 2.03 -8.05 -6.86
C THR A 8 2.28 -6.59 -6.45
N GLY A 9 1.21 -5.86 -6.13
CA GLY A 9 1.28 -4.50 -5.61
C GLY A 9 2.06 -4.41 -4.29
N ARG A 10 1.87 -5.35 -3.36
CA ARG A 10 2.60 -5.40 -2.10
C ARG A 10 4.08 -5.64 -2.32
N VAL A 11 4.44 -6.61 -3.16
CA VAL A 11 5.84 -6.90 -3.49
C VAL A 11 6.51 -5.66 -4.07
N HIS A 12 5.84 -4.97 -5.00
CA HIS A 12 6.35 -3.73 -5.57
C HIS A 12 6.47 -2.61 -4.51
N PHE A 13 5.46 -2.42 -3.68
CA PHE A 13 5.46 -1.43 -2.60
C PHE A 13 6.64 -1.62 -1.65
N ILE A 14 6.91 -2.85 -1.20
CA ILE A 14 8.05 -3.14 -0.32
C ILE A 14 9.38 -2.88 -1.05
N ARG A 15 9.54 -3.34 -2.29
CA ARG A 15 10.76 -3.11 -3.08
C ARG A 15 11.05 -1.63 -3.33
N GLN A 16 10.03 -0.79 -3.47
CA GLN A 16 10.25 0.65 -3.63
C GLN A 16 11.01 1.27 -2.45
N HIS A 17 10.87 0.73 -1.24
CA HIS A 17 11.62 1.18 -0.06
C HIS A 17 13.10 0.76 -0.09
N SER A 18 13.50 -0.15 -0.98
CA SER A 18 14.91 -0.53 -1.17
C SER A 18 15.66 0.43 -2.10
N LEU A 19 14.96 1.17 -2.98
CA LEU A 19 15.58 2.03 -3.98
C LEU A 19 16.40 3.17 -3.37
N ASP A 20 15.86 3.80 -2.32
CA ASP A 20 16.47 4.92 -1.61
C ASP A 20 17.11 4.51 -0.27
N ALA A 21 17.14 3.22 0.03
CA ALA A 21 17.84 2.69 1.19
C ALA A 21 19.37 2.75 1.01
N ALA A 22 20.09 2.92 2.13
CA ALA A 22 21.54 2.78 2.14
C ALA A 22 21.96 1.41 1.59
N GLN A 23 23.09 1.35 0.89
CA GLN A 23 23.52 0.15 0.15
C GLN A 23 23.54 -1.13 1.00
N GLN A 24 23.92 -1.02 2.28
CA GLN A 24 23.95 -2.12 3.23
C GLN A 24 22.55 -2.67 3.63
N HIS A 25 21.49 -1.88 3.43
CA HIS A 25 20.12 -2.24 3.80
C HIS A 25 19.28 -2.77 2.64
N LYS A 26 19.73 -2.60 1.38
CA LYS A 26 18.95 -2.99 0.19
C LYS A 26 18.58 -4.47 0.17
N ALA A 27 19.57 -5.35 0.38
CA ALA A 27 19.33 -6.79 0.42
C ALA A 27 18.30 -7.18 1.50
N GLN A 28 18.30 -6.47 2.63
CA GLN A 28 17.37 -6.74 3.72
C GLN A 28 15.93 -6.35 3.36
N TRP A 29 15.74 -5.29 2.57
CA TRP A 29 14.44 -4.93 2.01
C TRP A 29 13.97 -5.91 0.93
N ASP A 30 14.88 -6.31 0.04
CA ASP A 30 14.56 -7.24 -1.04
C ASP A 30 14.21 -8.64 -0.51
N ASP A 31 14.78 -9.01 0.64
CA ASP A 31 14.45 -10.24 1.34
C ASP A 31 13.06 -10.25 1.97
N LEU A 32 12.49 -9.08 2.35
CA LEU A 32 11.19 -9.01 3.03
C LEU A 32 10.05 -9.66 2.24
N VAL A 33 10.16 -9.70 0.92
CA VAL A 33 9.15 -10.28 0.01
C VAL A 33 9.49 -11.72 -0.38
N THR A 34 10.40 -12.38 0.35
CA THR A 34 10.90 -13.73 0.09
C THR A 34 11.00 -14.55 1.37
N PRO A 35 11.08 -15.88 1.29
CA PRO A 35 11.24 -16.73 2.48
C PRO A 35 12.72 -16.92 2.91
N ARG A 36 13.65 -16.06 2.48
CA ARG A 36 15.10 -16.29 2.72
C ARG A 36 15.56 -15.96 4.14
N SER A 37 14.99 -14.93 4.76
CA SER A 37 15.45 -14.44 6.07
C SER A 37 14.28 -13.83 6.85
N LEU A 38 14.35 -12.53 7.18
CA LEU A 38 13.21 -11.78 7.66
C LEU A 38 12.27 -11.54 6.48
N GLY A 39 11.02 -11.95 6.61
CA GLY A 39 10.03 -11.85 5.54
C GLY A 39 8.64 -11.54 6.04
N LEU A 40 7.76 -11.33 5.06
CA LEU A 40 6.36 -11.00 5.24
C LEU A 40 5.48 -12.19 4.85
N ILE A 41 4.48 -12.51 5.68
CA ILE A 41 3.52 -13.58 5.45
C ILE A 41 2.11 -13.02 5.56
N LEU A 42 1.30 -13.21 4.53
CA LEU A 42 -0.10 -12.81 4.55
C LEU A 42 -0.85 -13.60 5.64
N LYS A 43 -1.35 -12.90 6.67
CA LYS A 43 -2.14 -13.51 7.75
C LYS A 43 -3.63 -13.47 7.43
N SER A 44 -4.12 -12.35 6.93
CA SER A 44 -5.49 -12.21 6.46
C SER A 44 -5.61 -11.15 5.38
N ILE A 45 -6.65 -11.26 4.57
CA ILE A 45 -7.02 -10.27 3.57
C ILE A 45 -8.53 -10.19 3.45
N THR A 46 -9.07 -8.98 3.50
CA THR A 46 -10.48 -8.69 3.24
C THR A 46 -10.58 -7.93 1.94
N THR A 47 -11.39 -8.42 1.00
CA THR A 47 -11.60 -7.79 -0.31
C THR A 47 -13.03 -7.28 -0.44
N GLU A 48 -13.16 -5.98 -0.70
CA GLU A 48 -14.42 -5.33 -1.03
C GLU A 48 -14.49 -5.07 -2.54
N TYR A 49 -15.32 -5.83 -3.24
CA TYR A 49 -15.57 -5.65 -4.67
C TYR A 49 -16.56 -4.50 -4.89
N LYS A 50 -16.22 -3.55 -5.76
CA LYS A 50 -17.09 -2.43 -6.13
C LYS A 50 -17.79 -2.68 -7.47
N PHE A 51 -17.11 -3.34 -8.41
CA PHE A 51 -17.67 -3.86 -9.66
C PHE A 51 -16.72 -4.93 -10.25
N PRO A 52 -17.21 -5.84 -11.12
CA PRO A 52 -16.37 -6.84 -11.76
C PRO A 52 -15.45 -6.21 -12.80
N LEU A 53 -14.17 -6.59 -12.79
CA LEU A 53 -13.23 -6.26 -13.87
C LEU A 53 -13.45 -7.23 -15.03
N GLU A 54 -13.52 -6.69 -16.25
CA GLU A 54 -13.65 -7.45 -17.48
C GLU A 54 -12.37 -7.35 -18.29
N PHE A 55 -12.00 -8.42 -18.99
CA PHE A 55 -10.86 -8.39 -19.91
C PHE A 55 -11.33 -7.89 -21.29
N PRO A 56 -10.54 -7.07 -22.01
CA PRO A 56 -9.26 -6.48 -21.59
C PRO A 56 -9.45 -5.17 -20.79
N ASP A 57 -8.69 -5.00 -19.71
CA ASP A 57 -8.56 -3.75 -18.97
C ASP A 57 -7.13 -3.59 -18.44
N HIS A 58 -6.68 -2.34 -18.29
CA HIS A 58 -5.45 -1.99 -17.60
C HIS A 58 -5.78 -1.58 -16.18
N ILE A 59 -5.05 -2.14 -15.21
CA ILE A 59 -5.27 -1.84 -13.80
C ILE A 59 -4.05 -1.23 -13.16
N THR A 60 -4.30 -0.25 -12.28
CA THR A 60 -3.30 0.29 -11.37
C THR A 60 -3.59 -0.20 -9.96
N VAL A 61 -2.59 -0.79 -9.30
CA VAL A 61 -2.68 -1.21 -7.90
C VAL A 61 -1.88 -0.25 -7.04
N LEU A 62 -2.57 0.50 -6.18
CA LEU A 62 -1.94 1.41 -5.22
C LEU A 62 -1.93 0.77 -3.84
N TYR A 63 -0.89 1.02 -3.07
CA TYR A 63 -0.72 0.50 -1.72
C TYR A 63 -0.42 1.61 -0.72
N LYS A 64 -0.94 1.48 0.49
CA LYS A 64 -0.62 2.36 1.61
C LYS A 64 -0.65 1.63 2.95
N LEU A 65 -0.02 2.24 3.95
CA LEU A 65 -0.10 1.78 5.34
C LEU A 65 -1.40 2.31 5.97
N LEU A 66 -2.04 1.49 6.80
CA LEU A 66 -3.22 1.92 7.58
C LEU A 66 -2.82 2.50 8.94
N GLU A 67 -1.67 2.08 9.47
CA GLU A 67 -1.10 2.55 10.73
C GLU A 67 0.43 2.59 10.62
N ALA A 68 1.05 3.48 11.39
CA ALA A 68 2.50 3.51 11.51
C ALA A 68 2.98 2.31 12.34
N PRO A 69 3.92 1.48 11.83
CA PRO A 69 4.49 0.42 12.65
C PRO A 69 5.36 0.99 13.77
N THR A 70 5.48 0.23 14.86
CA THR A 70 6.42 0.46 15.97
C THR A 70 7.48 -0.64 16.01
N ASN A 71 8.46 -0.53 16.90
CA ASN A 71 9.49 -1.56 17.07
C ASN A 71 8.94 -2.87 17.65
N GLU A 72 7.71 -2.84 18.16
CA GLU A 72 6.97 -3.95 18.73
C GLU A 72 5.93 -4.53 17.76
N SER A 73 5.70 -3.87 16.62
CA SER A 73 4.75 -4.35 15.60
C SER A 73 5.22 -5.70 15.04
N THR A 74 4.34 -6.70 15.15
CA THR A 74 4.55 -8.06 14.61
C THR A 74 3.80 -8.30 13.30
N SER A 75 3.07 -7.30 12.82
CA SER A 75 2.46 -7.29 11.50
C SER A 75 2.33 -5.87 10.95
N LEU A 76 2.07 -5.78 9.65
CA LEU A 76 1.79 -4.55 8.92
C LEU A 76 0.35 -4.61 8.40
N LYS A 77 -0.46 -3.62 8.77
CA LYS A 77 -1.80 -3.44 8.19
C LYS A 77 -1.71 -2.48 7.00
N MET A 78 -2.10 -2.96 5.84
CA MET A 78 -2.03 -2.19 4.60
C MET A 78 -3.37 -2.20 3.88
N GLU A 79 -3.56 -1.20 3.04
CA GLU A 79 -4.71 -1.09 2.14
C GLU A 79 -4.23 -0.99 0.70
N ALA A 80 -4.83 -1.82 -0.15
CA ALA A 80 -4.64 -1.81 -1.59
C ALA A 80 -5.88 -1.29 -2.32
N TRP A 81 -5.67 -0.43 -3.31
CA TRP A 81 -6.69 0.05 -4.23
C TRP A 81 -6.42 -0.50 -5.62
N ILE A 82 -7.38 -1.23 -6.19
CA ILE A 82 -7.33 -1.69 -7.57
C ILE A 82 -8.19 -0.75 -8.40
N LEU A 83 -7.55 0.07 -9.22
CA LEU A 83 -8.18 1.05 -10.10
C LEU A 83 -8.25 0.47 -11.52
N SER A 84 -9.42 0.53 -12.12
CA SER A 84 -9.59 0.28 -13.56
C SER A 84 -9.28 1.55 -14.33
N GLU A 85 -8.46 1.44 -15.37
CA GLU A 85 -8.24 2.54 -16.31
C GLU A 85 -9.42 2.70 -17.26
N GLN A 86 -10.03 1.62 -17.74
CA GLN A 86 -11.19 1.68 -18.62
C GLN A 86 -12.37 2.41 -17.95
N TYR A 87 -12.71 2.06 -16.72
CA TYR A 87 -13.83 2.66 -15.99
C TYR A 87 -13.44 3.89 -15.17
N ARG A 88 -12.14 4.19 -15.04
CA ARG A 88 -11.58 5.32 -14.28
C ARG A 88 -12.09 5.39 -12.83
N ARG A 89 -12.26 4.24 -12.19
CA ARG A 89 -12.74 4.14 -10.80
C ARG A 89 -12.22 2.90 -10.09
N LEU A 90 -12.38 2.90 -8.77
CA LEU A 90 -11.98 1.80 -7.90
C LEU A 90 -12.83 0.54 -8.17
N ALA A 91 -12.17 -0.55 -8.59
CA ALA A 91 -12.77 -1.86 -8.82
C ALA A 91 -12.85 -2.69 -7.55
N ALA A 92 -11.81 -2.63 -6.73
CA ALA A 92 -11.81 -3.25 -5.41
C ALA A 92 -10.90 -2.52 -4.43
N ARG A 93 -11.26 -2.64 -3.14
CA ARG A 93 -10.43 -2.27 -1.99
C ARG A 93 -10.04 -3.54 -1.26
N CYS A 94 -8.76 -3.70 -0.92
CA CYS A 94 -8.30 -4.83 -0.11
C CYS A 94 -7.61 -4.31 1.14
N ILE A 95 -7.92 -4.89 2.29
CA ILE A 95 -7.20 -4.64 3.54
C ILE A 95 -6.47 -5.93 3.89
N ASP A 96 -5.15 -5.87 3.95
CA ASP A 96 -4.32 -7.00 4.38
C ASP A 96 -3.66 -6.75 5.74
N ASP A 97 -3.54 -7.84 6.50
CA ASP A 97 -2.72 -7.93 7.71
C ASP A 97 -1.59 -8.90 7.39
N THR A 98 -0.36 -8.39 7.34
CA THR A 98 0.81 -9.14 6.90
C THR A 98 1.77 -9.31 8.07
N ALA A 99 1.90 -10.54 8.56
CA ALA A 99 2.77 -10.88 9.68
C ALA A 99 4.24 -10.78 9.30
N ILE A 100 5.06 -10.34 10.26
CA ILE A 100 6.51 -10.32 10.14
C ILE A 100 7.04 -11.63 10.70
N TYR A 101 7.83 -12.34 9.91
CA TYR A 101 8.26 -13.70 10.19
C TYR A 101 9.73 -13.88 9.89
N ASP A 102 10.46 -14.49 10.83
CA ASP A 102 11.83 -14.93 10.60
C ASP A 102 11.80 -16.38 10.12
N TYR A 103 12.09 -16.58 8.84
CA TYR A 103 12.11 -17.89 8.21
C TYR A 103 13.29 -18.75 8.64
N THR A 104 14.35 -18.16 9.20
CA THR A 104 15.51 -18.91 9.70
C THR A 104 15.24 -19.58 11.04
N THR A 105 14.40 -18.95 11.87
CA THR A 105 14.02 -19.45 13.19
C THR A 105 12.56 -19.89 13.29
N ALA A 106 11.83 -19.86 12.17
CA ALA A 106 10.43 -20.27 12.03
C ALA A 106 9.49 -19.64 13.09
N LYS A 107 9.63 -18.34 13.36
CA LYS A 107 8.82 -17.63 14.35
C LYS A 107 8.41 -16.23 13.90
N LYS A 108 7.28 -15.76 14.44
CA LYS A 108 6.89 -14.35 14.33
C LYS A 108 7.93 -13.47 15.02
N THR A 109 8.18 -12.31 14.44
CA THR A 109 9.17 -11.36 14.94
C THR A 109 8.73 -9.93 14.60
N VAL A 110 9.62 -8.97 14.79
CA VAL A 110 9.44 -7.55 14.48
C VAL A 110 10.37 -7.10 13.36
N LEU A 111 10.09 -5.92 12.78
CA LEU A 111 10.96 -5.31 11.80
C LEU A 111 12.27 -4.83 12.43
N LYS A 112 13.29 -4.63 11.59
CA LYS A 112 14.53 -3.96 11.99
C LYS A 112 14.25 -2.46 12.23
N PRO A 113 14.96 -1.79 13.16
CA PRO A 113 14.69 -0.39 13.51
C PRO A 113 14.66 0.57 12.31
N PHE A 114 15.60 0.43 11.36
CA PHE A 114 15.63 1.28 10.16
C PHE A 114 14.43 1.06 9.23
N MET A 115 13.83 -0.14 9.22
CA MET A 115 12.63 -0.43 8.44
C MET A 115 11.41 0.21 9.09
N VAL A 116 11.33 0.15 10.43
CA VAL A 116 10.28 0.83 11.22
C VAL A 116 10.34 2.33 10.96
N GLU A 117 11.51 2.95 11.10
CA GLU A 117 11.71 4.38 10.85
C GLU A 117 11.27 4.75 9.43
N LYS A 118 11.70 3.99 8.42
CA LYS A 118 11.34 4.23 7.03
C LYS A 118 9.83 4.14 6.80
N PHE A 119 9.15 3.14 7.36
CA PHE A 119 7.71 3.02 7.24
C PHE A 119 6.96 4.12 8.00
N GLN A 120 7.45 4.57 9.15
CA GLN A 120 6.89 5.72 9.88
C GLN A 120 7.01 7.01 9.07
N GLN A 121 8.14 7.21 8.38
CA GLN A 121 8.32 8.32 7.44
C GLN A 121 7.31 8.21 6.29
N THR A 122 7.19 7.02 5.66
CA THR A 122 6.21 6.76 4.59
C THR A 122 4.78 7.05 5.05
N PHE A 123 4.38 6.59 6.24
CA PHE A 123 3.06 6.86 6.79
C PHE A 123 2.84 8.35 7.04
N SER A 124 3.83 9.06 7.60
CA SER A 124 3.73 10.50 7.83
C SER A 124 3.56 11.27 6.50
N MET A 125 4.28 10.86 5.46
CA MET A 125 4.11 11.40 4.11
C MET A 125 2.71 11.10 3.53
N GLN A 126 2.18 9.89 3.75
CA GLN A 126 0.82 9.52 3.35
C GLN A 126 -0.22 10.44 4.01
N GLN A 127 -0.11 10.67 5.31
CA GLN A 127 -1.05 11.54 6.05
C GLN A 127 -0.97 13.00 5.57
N ALA A 128 0.24 13.53 5.40
CA ALA A 128 0.44 14.90 4.89
C ALA A 128 -0.12 15.07 3.47
N ASN A 129 0.16 14.11 2.58
CA ASN A 129 -0.33 14.12 1.21
C ASN A 129 -1.85 13.93 1.13
N GLN A 130 -2.42 13.04 1.96
CA GLN A 130 -3.87 12.85 2.00
C GLN A 130 -4.57 14.17 2.35
N LYS A 131 -4.11 14.88 3.39
CA LYS A 131 -4.65 16.19 3.75
C LYS A 131 -4.54 17.18 2.58
N LYS A 132 -3.34 17.37 2.05
CA LYS A 132 -3.06 18.30 0.94
C LYS A 132 -3.96 18.04 -0.26
N TYR A 133 -4.02 16.80 -0.74
CA TYR A 133 -4.77 16.47 -1.96
C TYR A 133 -6.28 16.42 -1.74
N THR A 134 -6.73 16.09 -0.52
CA THR A 134 -8.15 16.20 -0.18
C THR A 134 -8.61 17.65 -0.23
N ASP A 135 -7.82 18.58 0.29
CA ASP A 135 -8.15 20.00 0.27
C ASP A 135 -8.13 20.57 -1.16
N GLN A 136 -7.15 20.19 -1.98
CA GLN A 136 -7.12 20.53 -3.40
C GLN A 136 -8.30 19.96 -4.18
N ALA A 137 -8.69 18.71 -3.91
CA ALA A 137 -9.84 18.09 -4.55
C ALA A 137 -11.15 18.82 -4.19
N LYS A 138 -11.33 19.21 -2.92
CA LYS A 138 -12.49 20.02 -2.49
C LYS A 138 -12.56 21.35 -3.23
N GLN A 139 -11.44 22.07 -3.34
CA GLN A 139 -11.37 23.34 -4.08
C GLN A 139 -11.74 23.15 -5.55
N ALA A 140 -11.20 22.12 -6.21
CA ALA A 140 -11.51 21.83 -7.60
C ALA A 140 -12.99 21.47 -7.82
N ILE A 141 -13.57 20.69 -6.90
CA ILE A 141 -15.00 20.33 -6.94
C ILE A 141 -15.86 21.58 -6.79
N GLU A 142 -15.52 22.49 -5.89
CA GLU A 142 -16.31 23.72 -5.68
C GLU A 142 -16.23 24.66 -6.88
N ALA A 143 -15.03 24.88 -7.42
CA ALA A 143 -14.86 25.66 -8.64
C ALA A 143 -15.65 25.06 -9.83
N ALA A 144 -15.70 23.74 -9.95
CA ALA A 144 -16.49 23.07 -10.98
C ALA A 144 -18.00 23.30 -10.81
N LYS A 145 -18.52 23.31 -9.58
CA LYS A 145 -19.93 23.61 -9.31
C LYS A 145 -20.28 25.06 -9.62
N GLU A 146 -19.44 26.02 -9.25
CA GLU A 146 -19.66 27.45 -9.55
C GLU A 146 -19.73 27.68 -11.07
N LEU A 147 -18.83 27.04 -11.83
CA LEU A 147 -18.88 27.08 -13.30
C LEU A 147 -20.17 26.44 -13.84
N GLN A 148 -20.59 25.29 -13.30
CA GLN A 148 -21.81 24.64 -13.74
C GLN A 148 -23.04 25.54 -13.54
N ILE A 149 -23.15 26.22 -12.39
CA ILE A 149 -24.23 27.17 -12.09
C ILE A 149 -24.20 28.37 -13.03
N LYS A 150 -23.01 28.86 -13.41
CA LYS A 150 -22.86 30.03 -14.29
C LYS A 150 -23.27 29.76 -15.74
N TYR A 151 -23.18 28.51 -16.19
CA TYR A 151 -23.45 28.10 -17.58
C TYR A 151 -24.69 27.20 -17.72
N THR A 152 -25.53 27.10 -16.69
CA THR A 152 -26.87 26.48 -16.71
C THR A 152 -27.91 27.57 -16.51
#